data_AF-A0A3C0EJ86-F1
#
_entry.id   AF-A0A3C0EJ86-F1
#
_cell.length_a   1.000
_cell.length_b   1.000
_cell.length_c   1.000
_cell.angle_alpha   90.00
_cell.angle_beta   90.00
_cell.angle_gamma   90.00
#
_symmetry.space_group_name_H-M   'P 1'
#
loop_
_entity.id
_entity.type
_entity.pdbx_description
1 polymer ?
#
loop_
_entity_poly.entity_id
_entity_poly.type
_entity_poly.pdbx_seq_one_letter_code
_entity_poly.pdbx_strand_id
1 'polypeptide(L)'
;QSGVELTFDSRFLTHEGFRLSMPLACAFTGESERAQLVARPLAFLDQARGDLRNAYDVEAGRETKLSQKITGKDMLSRMGVIEQMPEPFRYPFPYYVRTDHSNQSLKCTSSRKGEGPTLAHVFIPDGHVALRWLRHVNGMCGKEYELLSRDIAHLWQNEWTSLDEKVRRRLEVWSHFQDGEQFRYFIHDADIPKKDEGLAGVVLTDRRLIYKKFHRQGDVEYGTNAQLIIRPDGTMAGLRVKTEDGTFKCARFHFEDLQKLMDAAKDLGFGIDVTQ
;
A
#
# COMPACT_ATOMS: atom_id res chain seq x y z
N GLN A 1 -10.03 0.17 -1.79
CA GLN A 1 -8.58 0.09 -2.03
C GLN A 1 -8.04 1.51 -1.94
N SER A 2 -7.04 1.75 -1.09
CA SER A 2 -6.27 3.00 -1.08
C SER A 2 -5.30 3.01 -2.27
N GLY A 3 -5.06 4.19 -2.84
CA GLY A 3 -4.18 4.36 -3.99
C GLY A 3 -4.38 5.74 -4.63
N VAL A 4 -3.67 5.98 -5.72
CA VAL A 4 -3.68 7.25 -6.44
C VAL A 4 -4.32 7.04 -7.80
N GLU A 5 -5.36 7.81 -8.11
CA GLU A 5 -5.92 7.87 -9.46
C GLU A 5 -5.27 9.02 -10.24
N LEU A 6 -4.61 8.68 -11.34
CA LEU A 6 -4.01 9.64 -12.26
C LEU A 6 -4.84 9.70 -13.53
N THR A 7 -5.16 10.91 -13.97
CA THR A 7 -6.00 11.19 -15.14
C THR A 7 -5.22 11.95 -16.19
N PHE A 8 -5.35 11.55 -17.45
CA PHE A 8 -4.69 12.21 -18.59
C PHE A 8 -5.54 12.11 -19.86
N ASP A 9 -5.21 12.92 -20.87
CA ASP A 9 -5.87 12.88 -22.19
C ASP A 9 -5.47 11.59 -22.94
N SER A 10 -6.45 10.80 -23.40
CA SER A 10 -6.17 9.51 -24.02
C SER A 10 -5.32 9.61 -25.30
N ARG A 11 -5.26 10.78 -25.96
CA ARG A 11 -4.40 11.01 -27.12
C ARG A 11 -2.92 10.77 -26.82
N PHE A 12 -2.50 10.95 -25.57
CA PHE A 12 -1.12 10.66 -25.17
C PHE A 12 -0.73 9.17 -25.35
N LEU A 13 -1.70 8.25 -25.38
CA LEU A 13 -1.46 6.83 -25.66
C LEU A 13 -0.91 6.57 -27.08
N THR A 14 -1.04 7.53 -28.00
CA THR A 14 -0.40 7.41 -29.33
C THR A 14 1.12 7.62 -29.27
N HIS A 15 1.64 8.26 -28.22
CA HIS A 15 3.06 8.58 -28.10
C HIS A 15 3.84 7.47 -27.38
N GLU A 16 4.85 6.92 -28.05
CA GLU A 16 5.70 5.84 -27.51
C GLU A 16 6.42 6.25 -26.21
N GLY A 17 7.01 7.46 -26.16
CA GLY A 17 7.70 7.95 -24.97
C GLY A 17 6.79 8.05 -23.75
N PHE A 18 5.53 8.46 -23.94
CA PHE A 18 4.54 8.48 -22.88
C PHE A 18 4.17 7.07 -22.42
N ARG A 19 3.94 6.12 -23.34
CA ARG A 19 3.66 4.72 -22.99
C ARG A 19 4.82 4.04 -22.25
N LEU A 20 6.07 4.46 -22.51
CA LEU A 20 7.25 3.95 -21.80
C LEU A 20 7.58 4.71 -20.50
N SER A 21 6.76 5.69 -20.11
CA SER A 21 7.06 6.55 -18.95
C SER A 21 6.80 5.89 -17.60
N MET A 22 6.07 4.76 -17.56
CA MET A 22 5.78 4.05 -16.30
C MET A 22 7.11 3.66 -15.61
N PRO A 23 7.30 4.00 -14.33
CA PRO A 23 8.53 3.66 -13.63
C PRO A 23 8.73 2.16 -13.53
N LEU A 24 9.97 1.69 -13.68
CA LEU A 24 10.35 0.29 -13.48
C LEU A 24 10.28 -0.08 -11.99
N ALA A 25 9.06 -0.33 -11.51
CA ALA A 25 8.74 -0.78 -10.15
C ALA A 25 7.34 -1.40 -10.14
N CYS A 26 7.09 -2.34 -9.22
CA CYS A 26 5.80 -2.95 -9.06
C CYS A 26 4.76 -1.90 -8.67
N ALA A 27 3.69 -1.77 -9.47
CA ALA A 27 2.64 -0.78 -9.23
C ALA A 27 1.84 -0.98 -7.92
N PHE A 28 2.01 -2.13 -7.25
CA PHE A 28 1.30 -2.49 -6.02
C PHE A 28 2.15 -2.33 -4.75
N THR A 29 3.47 -2.49 -4.86
CA THR A 29 4.39 -2.56 -3.69
C THR A 29 5.61 -1.66 -3.81
N GLY A 30 5.86 -1.06 -4.97
CA GLY A 30 7.05 -0.24 -5.21
C GLY A 30 8.35 -1.03 -5.44
N GLU A 31 8.34 -2.38 -5.33
CA GLU A 31 9.51 -3.23 -5.57
C GLU A 31 10.14 -2.93 -6.94
N SER A 32 11.45 -2.71 -6.97
CA SER A 32 12.18 -2.27 -8.16
C SER A 32 13.20 -3.29 -8.67
N GLU A 33 13.38 -4.41 -7.97
CA GLU A 33 14.25 -5.50 -8.43
C GLU A 33 13.71 -6.10 -9.74
N ARG A 34 14.36 -5.74 -10.85
CA ARG A 34 13.95 -6.13 -12.21
C ARG A 34 13.73 -7.64 -12.38
N ALA A 35 14.52 -8.47 -11.71
CA ALA A 35 14.42 -9.93 -11.79
C ALA A 35 13.08 -10.46 -11.24
N GLN A 36 12.43 -9.72 -10.35
CA GLN A 36 11.13 -10.07 -9.78
C GLN A 36 9.95 -9.49 -10.57
N LEU A 37 10.20 -8.67 -11.60
CA LEU A 37 9.16 -7.92 -12.30
C LEU A 37 8.78 -8.54 -13.64
N VAL A 38 7.47 -8.50 -13.92
CA VAL A 38 6.86 -8.81 -15.21
C VAL A 38 6.17 -7.55 -15.71
N ALA A 39 6.34 -7.24 -17.00
CA ALA A 39 5.64 -6.13 -17.64
C ALA A 39 4.31 -6.61 -18.24
N ARG A 40 3.25 -5.83 -18.04
CA ARG A 40 1.89 -6.07 -18.54
C ARG A 40 1.35 -4.81 -19.21
N PRO A 41 0.56 -4.91 -20.28
CA PRO A 41 -0.10 -3.73 -20.83
C PRO A 41 -1.24 -3.26 -19.92
N LEU A 42 -1.46 -1.96 -19.76
CA LEU A 42 -2.68 -1.44 -19.13
C LEU A 42 -3.90 -1.82 -19.99
N ALA A 43 -4.94 -2.32 -19.32
CA ALA A 43 -6.21 -2.65 -19.95
C ALA A 43 -7.31 -1.65 -19.54
N PHE A 44 -7.67 -0.73 -20.43
CA PHE A 44 -8.72 0.27 -20.17
C PHE A 44 -10.10 -0.33 -20.41
N LEU A 45 -10.84 -0.53 -19.32
CA LEU A 45 -12.20 -1.06 -19.38
C LEU A 45 -13.19 0.10 -19.47
N ASP A 46 -13.91 0.19 -20.58
CA ASP A 46 -15.00 1.14 -20.73
C ASP A 46 -16.21 0.64 -19.95
N GLN A 47 -16.52 1.30 -18.83
CA GLN A 47 -17.67 0.94 -17.98
C GLN A 47 -19.00 1.07 -18.74
N ALA A 48 -19.07 1.89 -19.80
CA ALA A 48 -20.28 2.10 -20.56
C ALA A 48 -20.59 0.98 -21.55
N ARG A 49 -19.58 0.20 -21.97
CA ARG A 49 -19.74 -0.82 -23.03
C ARG A 49 -20.07 -2.22 -22.52
N GLY A 50 -19.97 -2.49 -21.21
CA GLY A 50 -20.43 -3.75 -20.59
C GLY A 50 -19.74 -5.06 -21.04
N ASP A 51 -18.87 -5.03 -22.05
CA ASP A 51 -18.39 -6.22 -22.76
C ASP A 51 -17.05 -6.79 -22.26
N LEU A 52 -16.28 -6.06 -21.45
CA LEU A 52 -15.01 -6.56 -20.90
C LEU A 52 -15.13 -6.84 -19.41
N ARG A 53 -15.16 -8.14 -19.04
CA ARG A 53 -15.45 -8.59 -17.67
C ARG A 53 -14.23 -8.58 -16.75
N ASN A 54 -13.01 -8.60 -17.27
CA ASN A 54 -11.79 -8.60 -16.45
C ASN A 54 -10.59 -8.01 -17.21
N ALA A 55 -9.84 -7.09 -16.57
CA ALA A 55 -8.62 -6.52 -17.13
C ALA A 55 -7.56 -7.60 -17.36
N TYR A 56 -7.46 -8.56 -16.44
CA TYR A 56 -6.48 -9.64 -16.50
C TYR A 56 -6.60 -10.48 -17.77
N ASP A 57 -7.81 -10.71 -18.29
CA ASP A 57 -8.00 -11.52 -19.51
C ASP A 57 -7.41 -10.84 -20.75
N VAL A 58 -7.30 -9.51 -20.74
CA VAL A 58 -6.67 -8.73 -21.81
C VAL A 58 -5.14 -8.68 -21.62
N GLU A 59 -4.69 -8.64 -20.37
CA GLU A 59 -3.27 -8.61 -20.01
C GLU A 59 -2.60 -9.98 -20.22
N ALA A 60 -3.32 -11.04 -19.87
CA ALA A 60 -2.86 -12.42 -19.95
C ALA A 60 -2.54 -12.79 -21.40
N GLY A 61 -1.33 -13.30 -21.62
CA GLY A 61 -0.81 -13.63 -22.95
C GLY A 61 -0.02 -12.51 -23.63
N ARG A 62 0.00 -11.30 -23.07
CA ARG A 62 0.84 -10.18 -23.54
C ARG A 62 1.94 -9.80 -22.55
N GLU A 63 2.13 -10.62 -21.53
CA GLU A 63 3.12 -10.42 -20.50
C GLU A 63 4.54 -10.55 -21.05
N THR A 64 5.43 -9.68 -20.61
CA THR A 64 6.83 -9.73 -21.00
C THR A 64 7.71 -9.83 -19.77
N LYS A 65 8.45 -10.94 -19.65
CA LYS A 65 9.47 -11.10 -18.61
C LYS A 65 10.63 -10.14 -18.87
N LEU A 66 11.06 -9.45 -17.82
CA LEU A 66 12.14 -8.47 -17.91
C LEU A 66 13.50 -9.16 -17.83
N SER A 67 14.09 -9.50 -18.97
CA SER A 67 15.50 -9.89 -19.02
C SER A 67 16.42 -8.67 -19.00
N GLN A 68 17.72 -8.87 -18.73
CA GLN A 68 18.71 -7.78 -18.72
C GLN A 68 18.90 -7.09 -20.09
N LYS A 69 18.48 -7.73 -21.19
CA LYS A 69 18.75 -7.24 -22.56
C LYS A 69 17.54 -6.60 -23.26
N ILE A 70 16.35 -6.63 -22.67
CA ILE A 70 15.14 -6.14 -23.36
C ILE A 70 15.03 -4.61 -23.25
N THR A 71 14.96 -3.93 -24.40
CA THR A 71 14.69 -2.48 -24.48
C THR A 71 13.20 -2.19 -24.33
N GLY A 72 12.84 -0.93 -24.04
CA GLY A 72 11.43 -0.52 -23.99
C GLY A 72 10.71 -0.75 -25.32
N LYS A 73 11.37 -0.48 -26.45
CA LYS A 73 10.82 -0.70 -27.80
C LYS A 73 10.59 -2.20 -28.08
N ASP A 74 11.54 -3.05 -27.72
CA ASP A 74 11.38 -4.51 -27.85
C ASP A 74 10.21 -5.02 -27.03
N MET A 75 10.04 -4.49 -25.81
CA MET A 75 8.93 -4.82 -24.93
C MET A 75 7.58 -4.44 -25.56
N LEU A 76 7.43 -3.21 -26.07
CA LEU A 76 6.20 -2.80 -26.76
C LEU A 76 5.91 -3.64 -28.00
N SER A 77 6.94 -3.96 -28.78
CA SER A 77 6.81 -4.80 -29.97
C SER A 77 6.34 -6.22 -29.62
N ARG A 78 6.79 -6.78 -28.48
CA ARG A 78 6.37 -8.10 -28.01
C ARG A 78 4.94 -8.11 -27.46
N MET A 79 4.55 -7.05 -26.75
CA MET A 79 3.17 -6.90 -26.26
C MET A 79 2.17 -6.82 -27.41
N GLY A 80 2.56 -6.19 -28.53
CA GLY A 80 1.72 -6.01 -29.70
C GLY A 80 0.50 -5.12 -29.44
N VAL A 81 -0.27 -4.84 -30.48
CA VAL A 81 -1.54 -4.11 -30.35
C VAL A 81 -2.61 -4.98 -29.71
N ILE A 82 -3.41 -4.40 -28.82
CA ILE A 82 -4.51 -5.05 -28.11
C ILE A 82 -5.76 -4.95 -28.97
N GLU A 83 -5.98 -5.96 -29.83
CA GLU A 83 -7.04 -5.94 -30.85
C GLU A 83 -8.45 -5.80 -30.26
N GLN A 84 -8.67 -6.22 -29.02
CA GLN A 84 -9.96 -6.11 -28.34
C GLN A 84 -10.30 -4.67 -27.92
N MET A 85 -9.36 -3.73 -28.00
CA MET A 85 -9.54 -2.35 -27.54
C MET A 85 -9.65 -1.37 -28.72
N PRO A 86 -10.44 -0.29 -28.59
CA PRO A 86 -10.51 0.76 -29.59
C PRO A 86 -9.26 1.65 -29.53
N GLU A 87 -9.05 2.46 -30.58
CA GLU A 87 -8.05 3.54 -30.50
C GLU A 87 -8.48 4.65 -29.53
N PRO A 88 -7.54 5.25 -28.79
CA PRO A 88 -6.09 4.97 -28.75
C PRO A 88 -5.69 3.90 -27.70
N PHE A 89 -6.66 3.26 -27.03
CA PHE A 89 -6.43 2.30 -25.94
C PHE A 89 -5.81 0.98 -26.37
N ARG A 90 -5.84 0.65 -27.66
CA ARG A 90 -5.20 -0.56 -28.22
C ARG A 90 -3.67 -0.55 -28.17
N TYR A 91 -3.04 0.61 -27.99
CA TYR A 91 -1.58 0.70 -27.97
C TYR A 91 -1.05 0.29 -26.59
N PRO A 92 -0.11 -0.67 -26.50
CA PRO A 92 0.32 -1.21 -25.21
C PRO A 92 1.03 -0.15 -24.39
N PHE A 93 0.52 0.10 -23.19
CA PHE A 93 1.16 0.92 -22.16
C PHE A 93 1.64 -0.01 -21.04
N PRO A 94 2.93 -0.37 -20.97
CA PRO A 94 3.45 -1.27 -19.94
C PRO A 94 3.35 -0.69 -18.53
N TYR A 95 2.90 -1.50 -17.59
CA TYR A 95 3.14 -1.36 -16.15
C TYR A 95 3.81 -2.63 -15.61
N TYR A 96 4.36 -2.57 -14.40
CA TYR A 96 5.15 -3.68 -13.84
C TYR A 96 4.50 -4.24 -12.59
N VAL A 97 4.57 -5.55 -12.47
CA VAL A 97 4.06 -6.33 -11.32
C VAL A 97 5.10 -7.32 -10.86
N ARG A 98 5.14 -7.62 -9.56
CA ARG A 98 5.95 -8.74 -9.06
C ARG A 98 5.38 -10.07 -9.57
N THR A 99 6.22 -11.07 -9.74
CA THR A 99 5.82 -12.40 -10.20
C THR A 99 4.81 -13.10 -9.28
N ASP A 100 4.81 -12.79 -7.99
CA ASP A 100 3.84 -13.29 -7.00
C ASP A 100 2.51 -12.52 -7.01
N HIS A 101 2.42 -11.40 -7.74
CA HIS A 101 1.20 -10.64 -7.96
C HIS A 101 0.50 -11.00 -9.27
N SER A 102 0.65 -12.26 -9.71
CA SER A 102 0.24 -12.68 -11.05
C SER A 102 -1.24 -12.46 -11.34
N ASN A 103 -2.11 -12.45 -10.34
CA ASN A 103 -3.56 -12.33 -10.56
C ASN A 103 -4.11 -10.92 -10.27
N GLN A 104 -3.23 -9.92 -10.06
CA GLN A 104 -3.64 -8.54 -9.81
C GLN A 104 -3.48 -7.70 -11.08
N SER A 105 -4.47 -6.86 -11.36
CA SER A 105 -4.47 -5.91 -12.48
C SER A 105 -4.77 -4.50 -12.00
N LEU A 106 -4.19 -3.50 -12.64
CA LEU A 106 -4.52 -2.10 -12.34
C LEU A 106 -5.92 -1.77 -12.83
N LYS A 107 -6.68 -1.05 -12.02
CA LYS A 107 -7.98 -0.53 -12.43
C LYS A 107 -7.75 0.65 -13.37
N CYS A 108 -8.08 0.44 -14.65
CA CYS A 108 -7.99 1.48 -15.68
C CYS A 108 -9.35 1.68 -16.33
N THR A 109 -9.82 2.92 -16.38
CA THR A 109 -11.11 3.28 -16.99
C THR A 109 -10.92 4.44 -17.95
N SER A 110 -11.91 4.69 -18.79
CA SER A 110 -11.97 5.89 -19.60
C SER A 110 -13.30 6.61 -19.38
N SER A 111 -13.30 7.92 -19.53
CA SER A 111 -14.51 8.73 -19.47
C SER A 111 -14.51 9.81 -20.55
N ARG A 112 -15.69 10.23 -20.99
CA ARG A 112 -15.86 11.35 -21.91
C ARG A 112 -16.92 12.28 -21.35
N LYS A 113 -16.56 13.56 -21.15
CA LYS A 113 -17.49 14.57 -20.65
C LYS A 113 -17.90 15.50 -21.81
N GLY A 114 -19.13 15.31 -22.31
CA GLY A 114 -19.66 16.08 -23.44
C GLY A 114 -18.81 15.91 -24.71
N GLU A 115 -18.54 17.03 -25.40
CA GLU A 115 -17.70 17.06 -26.61
C GLU A 115 -16.19 17.10 -26.34
N GLY A 116 -15.78 17.03 -25.07
CA GLY A 116 -14.37 17.07 -24.67
C GLY A 116 -13.54 15.85 -25.10
N PRO A 117 -12.21 15.91 -24.91
CA PRO A 117 -11.35 14.76 -25.12
C PRO A 117 -11.75 13.60 -24.20
N THR A 118 -11.51 12.37 -24.68
CA THR A 118 -11.65 11.19 -23.83
C THR A 118 -10.51 11.19 -22.83
N LEU A 119 -10.84 11.08 -21.54
CA LEU A 119 -9.87 10.98 -20.45
C LEU A 119 -9.62 9.52 -20.12
N ALA A 120 -8.35 9.21 -19.84
CA ALA A 120 -7.89 7.93 -19.36
C ALA A 120 -7.59 8.04 -17.87
N HIS A 121 -8.10 7.11 -17.07
CA HIS A 121 -7.91 7.06 -15.62
C HIS A 121 -7.14 5.78 -15.28
N VAL A 122 -6.07 5.91 -14.50
CA VAL A 122 -5.25 4.78 -14.05
C VAL A 122 -5.11 4.87 -12.54
N PHE A 123 -5.60 3.85 -11.85
CA PHE A 123 -5.45 3.72 -10.40
C PHE A 123 -4.20 2.92 -10.07
N ILE A 124 -3.27 3.54 -9.34
CA ILE A 124 -2.00 2.94 -8.88
C ILE A 124 -2.05 2.80 -7.36
N PRO A 125 -2.06 1.57 -6.83
CA PRO A 125 -2.09 1.35 -5.38
C PRO A 125 -0.87 1.92 -4.65
N ASP A 126 0.32 1.82 -5.25
CA ASP A 126 1.54 2.37 -4.67
C ASP A 126 1.70 3.87 -4.99
N GLY A 127 1.64 4.70 -3.94
CA GLY A 127 1.77 6.15 -4.07
C GLY A 127 3.11 6.59 -4.65
N HIS A 128 4.23 5.98 -4.25
CA HIS A 128 5.55 6.37 -4.74
C HIS A 128 5.73 6.05 -6.22
N VAL A 129 5.16 4.95 -6.70
CA VAL A 129 5.11 4.62 -8.13
C VAL A 129 4.30 5.68 -8.87
N ALA A 130 3.11 6.06 -8.35
CA ALA A 130 2.28 7.10 -8.95
C ALA A 130 3.02 8.45 -9.02
N LEU A 131 3.69 8.86 -7.95
CA LEU A 131 4.46 10.09 -7.88
C LEU A 131 5.67 10.08 -8.83
N ARG A 132 6.40 8.97 -8.90
CA ARG A 132 7.50 8.79 -9.85
C ARG A 132 7.00 8.87 -11.29
N TRP A 133 5.85 8.29 -11.58
CA TRP A 133 5.27 8.37 -12.91
C TRP A 133 4.87 9.81 -13.25
N LEU A 134 4.19 10.50 -12.33
CA LEU A 134 3.83 11.91 -12.48
C LEU A 134 5.08 12.78 -12.73
N ARG A 135 6.17 12.53 -11.99
CA ARG A 135 7.47 13.18 -12.20
C ARG A 135 8.04 12.94 -13.60
N HIS A 136 7.93 11.72 -14.13
CA HIS A 136 8.44 11.39 -15.47
C HIS A 136 7.65 12.08 -16.58
N VAL A 137 6.34 12.24 -16.41
CA VAL A 137 5.46 12.81 -17.43
C VAL A 137 5.45 14.35 -17.37
N ASN A 138 5.30 14.92 -16.18
CA ASN A 138 5.05 16.37 -15.99
C ASN A 138 6.24 17.12 -15.37
N GLY A 139 7.31 16.43 -14.97
CA GLY A 139 8.41 17.02 -14.21
C GLY A 139 8.08 17.20 -12.72
N MET A 140 8.95 17.90 -11.99
CA MET A 140 8.82 18.09 -10.52
C MET A 140 8.23 19.45 -10.11
N CYS A 141 8.05 20.38 -11.04
CA CYS A 141 7.68 21.78 -10.75
C CYS A 141 6.18 22.06 -10.88
N GLY A 142 5.35 21.03 -11.00
CA GLY A 142 3.89 21.16 -11.11
C GLY A 142 3.20 21.15 -9.75
N LYS A 143 2.13 21.95 -9.61
CA LYS A 143 1.28 21.97 -8.39
C LYS A 143 0.74 20.58 -8.07
N GLU A 144 0.43 19.78 -9.08
CA GLU A 144 -0.05 18.40 -8.97
C GLU A 144 1.01 17.50 -8.33
N TYR A 145 2.29 17.68 -8.69
CA TYR A 145 3.39 16.93 -8.10
C TYR A 145 3.57 17.30 -6.62
N GLU A 146 3.53 18.58 -6.28
CA GLU A 146 3.62 19.04 -4.89
C GLU A 146 2.47 18.52 -4.03
N LEU A 147 1.23 18.63 -4.52
CA LEU A 147 0.04 18.12 -3.84
C LEU A 147 0.15 16.62 -3.61
N LEU A 148 0.43 15.85 -4.66
CA LEU A 148 0.56 14.39 -4.53
C LEU A 148 1.73 13.99 -3.64
N SER A 149 2.88 14.69 -3.73
CA SER A 149 4.04 14.42 -2.88
C SER A 149 3.71 14.67 -1.41
N ARG A 150 2.98 15.73 -1.09
CA ARG A 150 2.53 16.02 0.28
C ARG A 150 1.54 14.96 0.75
N ASP A 151 0.56 14.61 -0.05
CA ASP A 151 -0.46 13.63 0.30
C ASP A 151 0.17 12.24 0.51
N ILE A 152 1.12 11.84 -0.33
CA ILE A 152 1.91 10.61 -0.15
C ILE A 152 2.76 10.68 1.12
N ALA A 153 3.43 11.81 1.39
CA ALA A 153 4.21 11.97 2.61
C ALA A 153 3.33 11.79 3.86
N HIS A 154 2.08 12.26 3.84
CA HIS A 154 1.12 12.02 4.92
C HIS A 154 0.60 10.58 4.97
N LEU A 155 0.44 9.92 3.81
CA LEU A 155 -0.03 8.54 3.73
C LEU A 155 1.05 7.50 4.10
N TRP A 156 2.32 7.80 3.84
CA TRP A 156 3.46 6.86 3.95
C TRP A 156 4.40 7.13 5.14
N GLN A 157 4.18 8.19 5.92
CA GLN A 157 4.65 8.22 7.31
C GLN A 157 4.01 7.14 8.18
N ASN A 158 3.03 6.40 7.67
CA ASN A 158 2.41 5.28 8.35
C ASN A 158 3.25 4.03 8.16
N GLU A 159 3.92 3.57 9.22
CA GLU A 159 4.59 2.27 9.27
C GLU A 159 3.71 1.09 8.82
N TRP A 160 2.40 1.29 8.70
CA TRP A 160 1.42 0.32 8.24
C TRP A 160 1.82 -0.37 6.94
N THR A 161 2.29 0.38 5.95
CA THR A 161 2.64 -0.18 4.62
C THR A 161 3.90 -1.03 4.64
N SER A 162 4.79 -0.85 5.63
CA SER A 162 5.96 -1.70 5.83
C SER A 162 5.63 -3.09 6.36
N LEU A 163 4.44 -3.27 6.95
CA LEU A 163 3.96 -4.57 7.37
C LEU A 163 3.62 -5.44 6.15
N ASP A 164 4.00 -6.72 6.22
CA ASP A 164 3.61 -7.72 5.25
C ASP A 164 2.10 -7.65 4.98
N GLU A 165 1.68 -7.77 3.71
CA GLU A 165 0.26 -7.65 3.32
C GLU A 165 -0.62 -8.64 4.11
N LYS A 166 -0.11 -9.85 4.35
CA LYS A 166 -0.79 -10.87 5.15
C LYS A 166 -1.02 -10.41 6.60
N VAL A 167 -0.05 -9.72 7.20
CA VAL A 167 -0.14 -9.17 8.55
C VAL A 167 -1.15 -8.04 8.57
N ARG A 168 -1.06 -7.07 7.64
CA ARG A 168 -2.04 -5.98 7.50
C ARG A 168 -3.47 -6.48 7.40
N ARG A 169 -3.76 -7.42 6.50
CA ARG A 169 -5.10 -8.00 6.32
C ARG A 169 -5.63 -8.65 7.60
N ARG A 170 -4.76 -9.24 8.44
CA ARG A 170 -5.15 -9.82 9.74
C ARG A 170 -5.41 -8.75 10.79
N LEU A 171 -4.59 -7.69 10.82
CA LEU A 171 -4.79 -6.54 11.71
C LEU A 171 -6.11 -5.83 11.40
N GLU A 172 -6.45 -5.61 10.12
CA GLU A 172 -7.70 -4.96 9.68
C GLU A 172 -8.98 -5.60 10.25
N VAL A 173 -8.93 -6.89 10.60
CA VAL A 173 -10.07 -7.61 11.19
C VAL A 173 -10.39 -7.13 12.61
N TRP A 174 -9.42 -6.56 13.33
CA TRP A 174 -9.59 -6.22 14.75
C TRP A 174 -9.08 -4.84 15.16
N SER A 175 -8.18 -4.22 14.40
CA SER A 175 -7.59 -2.92 14.73
C SER A 175 -8.35 -1.75 14.10
N HIS A 176 -9.67 -1.80 13.98
CA HIS A 176 -10.46 -0.83 13.20
C HIS A 176 -10.12 0.63 13.55
N PHE A 177 -9.53 1.36 12.61
CA PHE A 177 -9.15 2.76 12.78
C PHE A 177 -10.36 3.70 12.61
N GLN A 178 -10.38 4.78 13.38
CA GLN A 178 -11.33 5.88 13.25
C GLN A 178 -10.97 6.77 12.05
N ASP A 179 -11.89 7.63 11.64
CA ASP A 179 -11.66 8.57 10.54
C ASP A 179 -10.48 9.50 10.85
N GLY A 180 -9.46 9.44 10.00
CA GLY A 180 -8.22 10.21 10.13
C GLY A 180 -7.27 9.72 11.21
N GLU A 181 -7.50 8.55 11.82
CA GLU A 181 -6.55 7.89 12.72
C GLU A 181 -5.40 7.27 11.91
N GLN A 182 -4.16 7.50 12.36
CA GLN A 182 -2.94 7.09 11.68
C GLN A 182 -2.22 5.99 12.45
N PHE A 183 -1.78 4.96 11.73
CA PHE A 183 -0.97 3.89 12.32
C PHE A 183 0.45 4.37 12.64
N ARG A 184 0.94 4.03 13.83
CA ARG A 184 2.30 4.36 14.29
C ARG A 184 3.19 3.15 14.39
N TYR A 185 2.72 2.07 15.01
CA TYR A 185 3.55 0.92 15.31
C TYR A 185 2.71 -0.33 15.57
N PHE A 186 3.25 -1.51 15.26
CA PHE A 186 2.67 -2.81 15.60
C PHE A 186 3.71 -3.66 16.33
N ILE A 187 3.28 -4.25 17.44
CA ILE A 187 4.06 -5.25 18.17
C ILE A 187 3.31 -6.58 18.17
N HIS A 188 4.00 -7.61 17.69
CA HIS A 188 3.51 -8.98 17.64
C HIS A 188 3.45 -9.59 19.05
N ASP A 189 2.36 -10.31 19.36
CA ASP A 189 2.29 -11.07 20.61
C ASP A 189 3.10 -12.37 20.47
N ALA A 190 4.21 -12.45 21.18
CA ALA A 190 5.14 -13.57 21.15
C ALA A 190 4.57 -14.90 21.67
N ASP A 191 3.41 -14.89 22.33
CA ASP A 191 2.66 -16.11 22.63
C ASP A 191 2.03 -16.73 21.36
N ILE A 192 2.01 -15.99 20.24
CA ILE A 192 1.52 -16.43 18.94
C ILE A 192 2.70 -16.77 18.01
N PRO A 193 2.66 -17.91 17.28
CA PRO A 193 3.71 -18.24 16.31
C PRO A 193 3.86 -17.19 15.20
N LYS A 194 5.08 -16.94 14.72
CA LYS A 194 5.36 -15.94 13.67
C LYS A 194 4.57 -16.14 12.37
N LYS A 195 4.27 -17.39 11.97
CA LYS A 195 3.40 -17.68 10.81
C LYS A 195 1.97 -17.10 10.94
N ASP A 196 1.56 -16.85 12.18
CA ASP A 196 0.25 -16.35 12.61
C ASP A 196 0.32 -14.89 13.10
N GLU A 197 1.40 -14.18 12.76
CA GLU A 197 1.58 -12.75 13.01
C GLU A 197 0.41 -11.93 12.46
N GLY A 198 -0.02 -10.93 13.24
CA GLY A 198 -1.20 -10.10 12.98
C GLY A 198 -2.51 -10.63 13.56
N LEU A 199 -2.56 -11.85 14.12
CA LEU A 199 -3.78 -12.36 14.79
C LEU A 199 -3.97 -11.83 16.22
N ALA A 200 -2.88 -11.44 16.89
CA ALA A 200 -2.86 -10.85 18.22
C ALA A 200 -1.61 -9.97 18.37
N GLY A 201 -1.65 -9.02 19.29
CA GLY A 201 -0.61 -8.02 19.48
C GLY A 201 -1.16 -6.68 19.94
N VAL A 202 -0.36 -5.63 19.78
CA VAL A 202 -0.75 -4.25 20.06
C VAL A 202 -0.45 -3.37 18.86
N VAL A 203 -1.42 -2.55 18.49
CA VAL A 203 -1.30 -1.49 17.49
C VAL A 203 -1.31 -0.16 18.22
N LEU A 204 -0.29 0.66 17.97
CA LEU A 204 -0.27 2.07 18.35
C LEU A 204 -0.71 2.90 17.16
N THR A 205 -1.60 3.84 17.41
CA THR A 205 -2.01 4.86 16.44
C THR A 205 -1.57 6.24 16.92
N ASP A 206 -2.02 7.31 16.28
CA ASP A 206 -1.85 8.68 16.78
C ASP A 206 -2.94 9.08 17.79
N ARG A 207 -3.92 8.21 18.07
CA ARG A 207 -5.04 8.49 18.98
C ARG A 207 -5.17 7.53 20.16
N ARG A 208 -4.85 6.26 19.96
CA ARG A 208 -5.12 5.20 20.96
C ARG A 208 -4.25 3.97 20.75
N LEU A 209 -4.13 3.19 21.81
CA LEU A 209 -3.58 1.86 21.77
C LEU A 209 -4.72 0.87 21.54
N ILE A 210 -4.62 0.01 20.53
CA ILE A 210 -5.57 -1.07 20.26
C ILE A 210 -4.86 -2.40 20.51
N TYR A 211 -5.45 -3.30 21.28
CA TYR A 211 -4.84 -4.59 21.60
C TYR A 211 -5.78 -5.76 21.38
N LYS A 212 -5.19 -6.90 21.04
CA LYS A 212 -5.88 -8.19 20.98
C LYS A 212 -4.99 -9.29 21.53
N LYS A 213 -5.50 -10.01 22.53
CA LYS A 213 -4.84 -11.16 23.15
C LYS A 213 -5.84 -12.29 23.34
N PHE A 214 -5.69 -13.36 22.55
CA PHE A 214 -6.63 -14.49 22.47
C PHE A 214 -8.07 -13.99 22.21
N HIS A 215 -8.99 -14.23 23.14
CA HIS A 215 -10.40 -13.82 23.06
C HIS A 215 -10.67 -12.40 23.60
N ARG A 216 -9.64 -11.70 24.09
CA ARG A 216 -9.78 -10.34 24.63
C ARG A 216 -9.29 -9.33 23.60
N GLN A 217 -10.10 -8.30 23.39
CA GLN A 217 -9.78 -7.16 22.55
C GLN A 217 -10.22 -5.90 23.29
N GLY A 218 -9.50 -4.81 23.09
CA GLY A 218 -9.87 -3.50 23.63
C GLY A 218 -9.00 -2.41 23.05
N ASP A 219 -9.35 -1.18 23.37
CA ASP A 219 -8.58 0.00 23.01
C ASP A 219 -8.59 1.03 24.13
N VAL A 220 -7.56 1.88 24.15
CA VAL A 220 -7.34 2.89 25.19
C VAL A 220 -6.82 4.18 24.57
N GLU A 221 -7.60 5.25 24.69
CA GLU A 221 -7.28 6.57 24.16
C GLU A 221 -6.15 7.26 24.92
N TYR A 222 -5.35 8.03 24.18
CA TYR A 222 -4.28 8.86 24.72
C TYR A 222 -4.83 10.04 25.51
N GLY A 223 -4.09 10.47 26.54
CA GLY A 223 -4.53 11.56 27.43
C GLY A 223 -5.56 11.14 28.49
N THR A 224 -6.00 9.88 28.51
CA THR A 224 -6.70 9.30 29.67
C THR A 224 -5.72 9.03 30.82
N ASN A 225 -6.21 8.74 32.03
CA ASN A 225 -5.38 8.31 33.17
C ASN A 225 -4.75 6.91 32.99
N ALA A 226 -4.58 6.46 31.74
CA ALA A 226 -4.04 5.16 31.42
C ALA A 226 -2.51 5.13 31.51
N GLN A 227 -1.99 4.02 32.04
CA GLN A 227 -0.55 3.77 32.18
C GLN A 227 -0.16 2.47 31.49
N LEU A 228 0.93 2.52 30.71
CA LEU A 228 1.55 1.33 30.15
C LEU A 228 2.55 0.77 31.16
N ILE A 229 2.29 -0.45 31.63
CA ILE A 229 3.15 -1.16 32.58
C ILE A 229 3.89 -2.24 31.80
N ILE A 230 5.21 -2.14 31.77
CA ILE A 230 6.10 -3.10 31.11
C ILE A 230 6.83 -3.89 32.18
N ARG A 231 6.65 -5.22 32.16
CA ARG A 231 7.29 -6.16 33.09
C ARG A 231 8.30 -7.04 32.35
N PRO A 232 9.60 -6.88 32.59
CA PRO A 232 10.60 -7.80 32.06
C PRO A 232 10.36 -9.24 32.57
N ASP A 233 10.64 -10.22 31.71
CA ASP A 233 10.55 -11.65 31.99
C ASP A 233 11.59 -12.39 31.12
N GLY A 234 12.84 -12.39 31.59
CA GLY A 234 13.98 -12.93 30.85
C GLY A 234 14.25 -12.14 29.56
N THR A 235 14.20 -12.82 28.41
CA THR A 235 14.35 -12.20 27.08
C THR A 235 13.05 -11.58 26.55
N MET A 236 11.97 -11.66 27.34
CA MET A 236 10.65 -11.18 27.00
C MET A 236 10.25 -10.02 27.90
N ALA A 237 9.21 -9.29 27.50
CA ALA A 237 8.51 -8.35 28.33
C ALA A 237 6.99 -8.54 28.18
N GLY A 238 6.27 -8.40 29.29
CA GLY A 238 4.81 -8.35 29.30
C GLY A 238 4.34 -6.90 29.28
N LEU A 239 3.49 -6.56 28.31
CA LEU A 239 2.81 -5.26 28.24
C LEU A 239 1.43 -5.36 28.90
N ARG A 240 1.16 -4.44 29.82
CA ARG A 240 -0.17 -4.25 30.42
C ARG A 240 -0.59 -2.80 30.29
N VAL A 241 -1.89 -2.57 30.18
CA VAL A 241 -2.47 -1.24 30.31
C VAL A 241 -3.26 -1.18 31.62
N LYS A 242 -3.01 -0.17 32.43
CA LYS A 242 -3.76 0.13 33.65
C LYS A 242 -4.67 1.32 33.35
N THR A 243 -5.96 1.16 33.54
CA THR A 243 -7.00 2.18 33.42
C THR A 243 -7.76 2.29 34.75
N GLU A 244 -8.80 3.12 34.81
CA GLU A 244 -9.69 3.22 35.98
C GLU A 244 -10.46 1.91 36.23
N ASP A 245 -10.76 1.15 35.17
CA ASP A 245 -11.48 -0.13 35.24
C ASP A 245 -10.60 -1.32 35.66
N GLY A 246 -9.28 -1.12 35.76
CA GLY A 246 -8.35 -2.15 36.23
C GLY A 246 -7.09 -2.27 35.39
N THR A 247 -6.49 -3.46 35.37
CA THR A 247 -5.24 -3.71 34.64
C THR A 247 -5.41 -4.90 33.70
N PHE A 248 -5.15 -4.67 32.42
CA PHE A 248 -5.36 -5.64 31.34
C PHE A 248 -4.03 -6.06 30.73
N LYS A 249 -3.90 -7.34 30.39
CA LYS A 249 -2.73 -7.86 29.66
C LYS A 249 -2.95 -7.65 28.17
N CYS A 250 -2.05 -6.92 27.52
CA CYS A 250 -2.18 -6.54 26.11
C CYS A 250 -1.37 -7.46 25.20
N ALA A 251 -0.09 -7.70 25.52
CA ALA A 251 0.78 -8.58 24.73
C ALA A 251 1.99 -9.05 25.56
N ARG A 252 2.68 -10.07 25.06
CA ARG A 252 4.06 -10.40 25.43
C ARG A 252 4.94 -10.19 24.21
N PHE A 253 6.13 -9.64 24.36
CA PHE A 253 7.00 -9.29 23.23
C PHE A 253 8.47 -9.50 23.58
N HIS A 254 9.35 -9.55 22.58
CA HIS A 254 10.79 -9.70 22.82
C HIS A 254 11.38 -8.38 23.33
N PHE A 255 12.31 -8.46 24.29
CA PHE A 255 12.87 -7.26 24.92
C PHE A 255 13.61 -6.34 23.92
N GLU A 256 14.06 -6.87 22.78
CA GLU A 256 14.66 -6.09 21.70
C GLU A 256 13.69 -5.09 21.04
N ASP A 257 12.38 -5.35 21.11
CA ASP A 257 11.35 -4.45 20.59
C ASP A 257 10.97 -3.34 21.58
N LEU A 258 11.50 -3.39 22.82
CA LEU A 258 11.17 -2.41 23.86
C LEU A 258 11.53 -0.99 23.45
N GLN A 259 12.73 -0.78 22.88
CA GLN A 259 13.17 0.56 22.50
C GLN A 259 12.26 1.16 21.43
N LYS A 260 11.87 0.36 20.42
CA LYS A 260 10.95 0.80 19.37
C LYS A 260 9.57 1.13 19.92
N LEU A 261 9.07 0.32 20.84
CA LEU A 261 7.80 0.59 21.53
C LEU A 261 7.88 1.91 22.32
N MET A 262 8.98 2.14 23.05
CA MET A 262 9.20 3.37 23.81
C MET A 262 9.30 4.59 22.89
N ASP A 263 10.04 4.48 21.79
CA ASP A 263 10.18 5.56 20.81
C ASP A 263 8.84 5.89 20.15
N ALA A 264 8.07 4.88 19.76
CA ALA A 264 6.74 5.04 19.18
C ALA A 264 5.75 5.65 20.18
N ALA A 265 5.85 5.31 21.47
CA ALA A 265 4.94 5.80 22.51
C ALA A 265 5.33 7.16 23.11
N LYS A 266 6.57 7.62 22.88
CA LYS A 266 7.15 8.84 23.49
C LYS A 266 6.29 10.09 23.27
N ASP A 267 5.71 10.21 22.08
CA ASP A 267 4.93 11.39 21.66
C ASP A 267 3.41 11.17 21.78
N LEU A 268 2.98 10.01 22.30
CA LEU A 268 1.56 9.61 22.36
C LEU A 268 0.92 9.89 23.74
N GLY A 269 1.67 10.46 24.68
CA GLY A 269 1.10 10.94 25.95
C GLY A 269 0.74 9.85 26.98
N PHE A 270 1.26 8.62 26.84
CA PHE A 270 1.15 7.63 27.91
C PHE A 270 2.22 7.83 28.99
N GLY A 271 1.83 7.61 30.26
CA GLY A 271 2.80 7.28 31.29
C GLY A 271 3.32 5.85 31.05
N ILE A 272 4.63 5.71 30.82
CA ILE A 272 5.29 4.41 30.69
C ILE A 272 5.99 4.09 32.00
N ASP A 273 5.58 3.01 32.65
CA ASP A 273 6.19 2.46 33.85
C ASP A 273 6.90 1.14 33.52
N VAL A 274 8.23 1.18 33.50
CA VAL A 274 9.07 -0.02 33.33
C VAL A 274 9.45 -0.50 34.73
N THR A 275 8.67 -1.44 35.27
CA THR A 275 8.94 -2.00 36.59
C THR A 275 10.15 -2.94 36.51
N GLN A 276 11.19 -2.63 37.28
CA GLN A 276 12.38 -3.48 37.44
C GLN A 276 12.06 -4.77 38.22
#